data_AF-A0A2V6ENU4-F1
#
_entry.id   AF-A0A2V6ENU4-F1
#
_cell.length_a   1.000
_cell.length_b   1.000
_cell.length_c   1.000
_cell.angle_alpha   90.00
_cell.angle_beta   90.00
_cell.angle_gamma   90.00
#
_symmetry.space_group_name_H-M   'P 1'
#
loop_
_entity.id
_entity.type
_entity.pdbx_description
1 polymer ?
#
loop_
_entity_poly.entity_id
_entity_poly.type
_entity_poly.pdbx_seq_one_letter_code
_entity_poly.pdbx_strand_id
1 'polypeptide(L)'
;MVRTFHYFLAMVCGLTLAAAAEPKHTYMPPAGYVPDEATAIKIAVAVWEPIYGAKLIASEKPFRAALHNGVWTVAVAEISKKDGTILRVSHSK
;
A
#
# COMPACT_ATOMS: atom_id res chain seq x y z
N MET A 1 1.12 12.31 -62.25
CA MET A 1 2.33 13.17 -62.22
C MET A 1 2.06 14.28 -61.19
N VAL A 2 1.99 14.01 -59.89
CA VAL A 2 3.04 13.72 -58.90
C VAL A 2 3.93 14.94 -58.58
N ARG A 3 3.77 15.44 -57.34
CA ARG A 3 4.70 16.19 -56.46
C ARG A 3 4.86 17.70 -56.74
N THR A 4 4.97 18.63 -55.77
CA THR A 4 5.05 18.64 -54.29
C THR A 4 5.38 20.09 -53.91
N PHE A 5 4.67 20.72 -52.97
CA PHE A 5 5.14 21.75 -52.00
C PHE A 5 3.91 22.10 -51.14
N HIS A 6 3.46 21.27 -50.20
CA HIS A 6 3.97 21.03 -48.84
C HIS A 6 4.18 22.31 -48.01
N TYR A 7 3.36 22.40 -46.95
CA TYR A 7 3.52 23.18 -45.71
C TYR A 7 3.03 24.64 -45.72
N PHE A 8 1.73 24.83 -45.44
CA PHE A 8 1.29 25.79 -44.43
C PHE A 8 0.18 25.10 -43.63
N LEU A 9 0.60 24.09 -42.87
CA LEU A 9 0.58 24.13 -41.41
C LEU A 9 -0.86 24.02 -40.90
N ALA A 10 -1.31 22.76 -40.89
CA ALA A 10 -2.42 22.29 -40.08
C ALA A 10 -2.12 22.61 -38.62
N MET A 11 -2.54 23.78 -38.13
CA MET A 11 -2.51 24.11 -36.71
C MET A 11 -3.76 23.52 -36.07
N VAL A 12 -3.84 22.18 -36.05
CA VAL A 12 -4.70 21.47 -35.12
C VAL A 12 -4.11 21.76 -33.74
N CYS A 13 -4.69 22.73 -33.05
CA CYS A 13 -4.37 23.05 -31.68
C CYS A 13 -4.71 21.80 -30.86
N GLY A 14 -3.70 20.96 -30.62
CA GLY A 14 -3.81 19.80 -29.76
C GLY A 14 -4.11 20.29 -28.35
N LEU A 15 -5.41 20.31 -28.01
CA LEU A 15 -5.86 20.51 -26.65
C LEU A 15 -5.40 19.28 -25.85
N THR A 16 -4.16 19.33 -25.35
CA THR A 16 -3.69 18.37 -24.37
C THR A 16 -4.49 18.64 -23.11
N LEU A 17 -5.52 17.84 -22.89
CA LEU A 17 -6.23 17.81 -21.63
C LEU A 17 -5.25 17.26 -20.60
N ALA A 18 -4.43 18.14 -20.01
CA ALA A 18 -3.66 17.80 -18.82
C ALA A 18 -4.71 17.54 -17.74
N ALA A 19 -4.99 16.25 -17.49
CA ALA A 19 -5.74 15.85 -16.31
C ALA A 19 -4.91 16.30 -15.11
N ALA A 20 -5.25 17.47 -14.56
CA ALA A 20 -4.69 17.93 -13.30
C ALA A 20 -5.08 16.89 -12.26
N ALA A 21 -4.14 16.05 -11.85
CA ALA A 21 -4.35 15.12 -10.76
C ALA A 21 -4.66 15.97 -9.52
N GLU A 22 -5.89 15.91 -9.05
CA GLU A 22 -6.25 16.61 -7.82
C GLU A 22 -5.33 16.10 -6.69
N PRO A 23 -4.83 16.99 -5.83
CA PRO A 23 -3.98 16.58 -4.72
C PRO A 23 -4.76 15.56 -3.89
N LYS A 24 -4.22 14.34 -3.80
CA LYS A 24 -4.84 13.27 -3.01
C LYS A 24 -4.96 13.75 -1.57
N HIS A 25 -6.18 13.96 -1.11
CA HIS A 25 -6.44 14.22 0.31
C HIS A 25 -5.96 13.01 1.11
N THR A 26 -4.90 13.22 1.89
CA THR A 26 -4.36 12.22 2.81
C THR A 26 -4.33 12.81 4.21
N TYR A 27 -4.70 12.00 5.19
CA TYR A 27 -4.65 12.36 6.60
C TYR A 27 -3.89 11.26 7.32
N MET A 28 -2.71 11.59 7.85
CA MET A 28 -1.97 10.70 8.72
C MET A 28 -2.34 11.01 10.17
N PRO A 29 -2.89 10.06 10.93
CA PRO A 29 -3.16 10.26 12.35
C PRO A 29 -1.85 10.59 13.10
N PRO A 30 -1.91 11.41 14.17
CA PRO A 30 -0.72 11.74 14.97
C PRO A 30 0.01 10.51 15.52
N ALA A 31 -0.72 9.43 15.78
CA ALA A 31 -0.16 8.17 16.27
C ALA A 31 0.37 7.24 15.14
N GLY A 32 0.21 7.60 13.87
CA GLY A 32 0.47 6.76 12.70
C GLY A 32 -0.76 5.97 12.24
N TYR A 33 -0.66 5.29 11.10
CA TYR A 33 -1.74 4.43 10.58
C TYR A 33 -1.94 3.15 11.39
N VAL A 34 -0.94 2.71 12.16
CA VAL A 34 -1.03 1.53 13.03
C VAL A 34 -0.81 1.95 14.47
N PRO A 35 -1.77 2.65 15.10
CA PRO A 35 -1.56 3.33 16.36
C PRO A 35 -1.36 2.38 17.55
N ASP A 36 -1.89 1.15 17.46
CA ASP A 36 -1.97 0.21 18.57
C ASP A 36 -1.76 -1.27 18.16
N GLU A 37 -1.63 -2.12 19.18
CA GLU A 37 -1.41 -3.56 19.06
C GLU A 37 -2.53 -4.24 18.27
N ALA A 38 -3.78 -3.87 18.52
CA ALA A 38 -4.95 -4.46 17.89
C ALA A 38 -4.97 -4.20 16.38
N THR A 39 -4.56 -2.99 15.97
CA THR A 39 -4.45 -2.62 14.55
C THR A 39 -3.33 -3.41 13.87
N ALA A 40 -2.17 -3.55 14.53
CA ALA A 40 -1.08 -4.36 14.00
C ALA A 40 -1.46 -5.83 13.80
N ILE A 41 -2.16 -6.43 14.78
CA ILE A 41 -2.66 -7.80 14.68
C ILE A 41 -3.65 -7.95 13.51
N LYS A 42 -4.58 -7.01 13.34
CA LYS A 42 -5.53 -7.04 12.21
C LYS A 42 -4.82 -7.01 10.86
N ILE A 43 -3.80 -6.17 10.72
CA ILE A 43 -3.00 -6.09 9.48
C ILE A 43 -2.27 -7.42 9.24
N ALA A 44 -1.60 -7.98 10.25
CA ALA A 44 -0.89 -9.26 10.12
C ALA A 44 -1.83 -10.40 9.71
N VAL A 45 -3.00 -10.50 10.36
CA VAL A 45 -4.04 -11.49 10.01
C VAL A 45 -4.51 -11.30 8.57
N ALA A 46 -4.81 -10.07 8.15
CA ALA A 46 -5.25 -9.79 6.78
C ALA A 46 -4.21 -10.18 5.71
N VAL A 47 -2.92 -10.14 6.07
CA VAL A 47 -1.82 -10.57 5.19
C VAL A 47 -1.65 -12.10 5.19
N TRP A 48 -1.87 -12.77 6.34
CA TRP A 48 -1.67 -14.20 6.48
C TRP A 48 -2.85 -15.07 6.01
N GLU A 49 -4.09 -14.60 6.18
CA GLU A 49 -5.28 -15.38 5.79
C GLU A 49 -5.28 -15.80 4.32
N PRO A 50 -4.87 -14.96 3.34
CA PRO A 50 -4.75 -15.38 1.94
C PRO A 50 -3.66 -16.42 1.69
N ILE A 51 -2.66 -16.52 2.56
CA ILE A 51 -1.51 -17.43 2.40
C ILE A 51 -1.82 -18.81 3.02
N TYR A 52 -2.37 -18.80 4.23
CA TYR A 52 -2.51 -20.00 5.07
C TYR A 52 -3.97 -20.45 5.27
N GLY A 53 -4.93 -19.62 4.88
CA GLY A 53 -6.36 -19.83 5.10
C GLY A 53 -6.84 -19.35 6.46
N ALA A 54 -8.04 -18.76 6.48
CA ALA A 54 -8.65 -18.19 7.67
C ALA A 54 -8.83 -19.18 8.83
N LYS A 55 -9.14 -20.45 8.53
CA LYS A 55 -9.32 -21.49 9.56
C LYS A 55 -8.03 -21.75 10.34
N LEU A 56 -6.89 -21.80 9.65
CA LEU A 56 -5.58 -22.03 10.27
C LEU A 56 -5.16 -20.80 11.09
N ILE A 57 -5.29 -19.60 10.53
CA ILE A 57 -4.96 -18.37 11.27
C ILE A 57 -5.86 -18.18 12.50
N ALA A 58 -7.12 -18.59 12.44
CA ALA A 58 -8.01 -18.55 13.59
C ALA A 58 -7.57 -19.50 14.73
N SER A 59 -6.98 -20.66 14.43
CA SER A 59 -6.53 -21.62 15.45
C SER A 59 -5.24 -21.20 16.15
N GLU A 60 -4.45 -20.30 15.57
CA GLU A 60 -3.19 -19.78 16.15
C GLU A 60 -3.41 -18.66 17.18
N LYS A 61 -4.66 -18.29 17.46
CA LYS A 61 -4.99 -17.29 18.49
C LYS A 61 -4.65 -17.81 19.90
N PRO A 62 -4.28 -16.94 20.85
CA PRO A 62 -4.23 -15.48 20.74
C PRO A 62 -2.92 -14.95 20.12
N PHE A 63 -3.03 -13.92 19.30
CA PHE A 63 -1.88 -13.15 18.83
C PHE A 63 -1.52 -12.03 19.80
N ARG A 64 -0.24 -11.66 19.82
CA ARG A 64 0.30 -10.51 20.53
C ARG A 64 1.18 -9.71 19.58
N ALA A 65 1.24 -8.39 19.76
CA ALA A 65 2.19 -7.54 19.06
C ALA A 65 3.11 -6.82 20.03
N ALA A 66 4.38 -6.71 19.67
CA ALA A 66 5.37 -5.91 20.38
C ALA A 66 5.77 -4.72 19.51
N LEU A 67 5.87 -3.53 20.10
CA LEU A 67 6.35 -2.33 19.42
C LEU A 67 7.81 -2.07 19.81
N HIS A 68 8.69 -2.04 18.82
CA HIS A 68 10.08 -1.65 19.01
C HIS A 68 10.54 -0.77 17.84
N ASN A 69 11.13 0.38 18.15
CA ASN A 69 11.66 1.32 17.16
C ASN A 69 10.68 1.69 16.02
N GLY A 70 9.40 1.85 16.35
CA GLY A 70 8.37 2.19 15.36
C GLY A 70 7.95 1.04 14.45
N VAL A 71 8.34 -0.20 14.76
CA VAL A 71 7.94 -1.41 14.06
C VAL A 71 7.14 -2.29 15.00
N TRP A 72 5.94 -2.65 14.56
CA TRP A 72 5.13 -3.69 15.19
C TRP A 72 5.60 -5.05 14.72
N THR A 73 5.93 -5.93 15.66
CA THR A 73 6.22 -7.34 15.40
C THR A 73 5.04 -8.18 15.88
N VAL A 74 4.40 -8.89 14.96
CA VAL A 74 3.33 -9.86 15.24
C VAL A 74 3.83 -11.22 14.77
N ALA A 75 4.13 -12.13 15.70
CA ALA A 75 4.82 -13.39 15.39
C ALA A 75 6.03 -13.18 14.46
N VAL A 76 5.92 -13.56 13.18
CA VAL A 76 6.97 -13.43 12.16
C VAL A 76 6.71 -12.34 11.10
N ALA A 77 5.74 -11.46 11.35
CA ALA A 77 5.46 -10.28 10.53
C ALA A 77 5.97 -9.00 11.21
N GLU A 78 6.50 -8.08 10.41
CA GLU A 78 6.96 -6.76 10.83
C GLU A 78 6.22 -5.68 10.03
N ILE A 79 5.63 -4.72 10.75
CA ILE A 79 4.74 -3.69 10.19
C ILE A 79 5.17 -2.32 10.70
N SER A 80 5.37 -1.36 9.81
CA SER A 80 5.66 0.03 10.17
C SER A 80 4.47 0.66 10.93
N LYS A 81 4.73 1.19 12.14
CA LYS A 81 3.74 1.95 12.92
C LYS A 81 3.26 3.19 12.16
N LYS A 82 4.19 3.85 11.47
CA LYS A 82 4.00 5.15 10.83
C LYS A 82 2.95 5.06 9.73
N ASP A 83 3.18 4.16 8.78
CA ASP A 83 2.48 4.15 7.50
C ASP A 83 1.88 2.77 7.15
N GLY A 84 1.98 1.77 8.03
CA GLY A 84 1.41 0.45 7.79
C GLY A 84 2.16 -0.39 6.75
N THR A 85 3.33 0.06 6.29
CA THR A 85 4.16 -0.71 5.36
C THR A 85 4.50 -2.07 5.96
N ILE A 86 4.26 -3.14 5.18
CA ILE A 86 4.66 -4.50 5.54
C ILE A 86 6.17 -4.62 5.27
N LEU A 87 6.98 -4.62 6.33
CA LEU A 87 8.44 -4.65 6.23
C LEU A 87 8.96 -6.08 6.04
N ARG A 88 8.32 -7.04 6.70
CA ARG A 88 8.65 -8.47 6.57
C ARG A 88 7.42 -9.34 6.81
N VAL A 89 7.32 -10.42 6.05
CA VAL A 89 6.44 -11.55 6.33
C VAL A 89 7.26 -12.80 6.07
N SER A 90 7.62 -13.56 7.11
CA SER A 90 8.26 -14.85 6.88
C SER A 90 7.22 -15.94 6.64
N HIS A 91 7.44 -16.67 5.55
CA HIS A 91 6.81 -17.95 5.25
C HIS A 91 7.93 -18.98 5.11
N SER A 92 7.81 -20.13 5.77
CA SER A 92 8.76 -21.24 5.58
C SER A 92 8.67 -21.71 4.13
N LYS A 93 9.83 -21.91 3.48
CA LYS A 93 9.92 -22.45 2.12
C LYS A 93 9.42 -23.88 2.01
#